data_AF-A1SIZ9-F1
#
_entry.id   AF-A1SIZ9-F1
#
_cell.length_a   1.000
_cell.length_b   1.000
_cell.length_c   1.000
_cell.angle_alpha   90.00
_cell.angle_beta   90.00
_cell.angle_gamma   90.00
#
_symmetry.space_group_name_H-M   'P 1'
#
loop_
_entity.id
_entity.type
_entity.pdbx_description
1 polymer ?
#
loop_
_entity_poly.entity_id
_entity_poly.type
_entity_poly.pdbx_seq_one_letter_code
_entity_poly.pdbx_strand_id
1 'polypeptide(L)'
;MMRIPREVETKVVTRLYADAKQLDWASLTPQEHSAQYAKWVDDPEVGGRLREYLSDGDARVWIKDGPMKEWSRSLSGVGKYAGLVDGAEDVPVALVRKVLGSDWELDPDTIRSKPLRLTARKGEEETVLTWAQARDLKHLCWAALTASAEGDHRPWVICVIETFTRPIPANEKKAHLRLAGRCDLRLVHVSL
;
A
#
# COMPACT_ATOMS: atom_id res chain seq x y z
N MET A 1 -17.06 -3.80 -24.98
CA MET A 1 -16.57 -4.50 -23.78
C MET A 1 -17.61 -4.33 -22.69
N MET A 2 -18.23 -5.42 -22.21
CA MET A 2 -19.17 -5.32 -21.08
C MET A 2 -18.39 -4.91 -19.84
N ARG A 3 -18.93 -3.95 -19.10
CA ARG A 3 -18.36 -3.47 -17.84
C ARG A 3 -18.97 -4.31 -16.72
N ILE A 4 -18.14 -4.90 -15.87
CA ILE A 4 -18.60 -5.62 -14.68
C ILE A 4 -19.45 -4.65 -13.83
N PRO A 5 -20.69 -5.02 -13.45
CA PRO A 5 -21.52 -4.19 -12.58
C PRO A 5 -20.82 -3.91 -11.25
N ARG A 6 -20.99 -2.68 -10.73
CA ARG A 6 -20.31 -2.24 -9.50
C ARG A 6 -20.57 -3.18 -8.31
N GLU A 7 -21.80 -3.69 -8.19
CA GLU A 7 -22.16 -4.61 -7.11
C GLU A 7 -21.39 -5.95 -7.20
N VAL A 8 -21.27 -6.51 -8.41
CA VAL A 8 -20.49 -7.73 -8.67
C VAL A 8 -19.02 -7.47 -8.37
N GLU A 9 -18.48 -6.36 -8.88
CA GLU A 9 -17.10 -5.95 -8.62
C GLU A 9 -16.83 -5.83 -7.11
N THR A 10 -17.66 -5.10 -6.37
CA THR A 10 -17.50 -4.93 -4.92
C THR A 10 -17.52 -6.27 -4.19
N LYS A 11 -18.50 -7.14 -4.47
CA LYS A 11 -18.58 -8.47 -3.83
C LYS A 11 -17.34 -9.32 -4.11
N VAL A 12 -16.89 -9.34 -5.36
CA VAL A 12 -15.70 -10.10 -5.77
C VAL A 12 -14.44 -9.56 -5.11
N VAL A 13 -14.23 -8.24 -5.13
CA VAL A 13 -13.02 -7.64 -4.52
C VAL A 13 -12.99 -7.82 -3.01
N THR A 14 -14.12 -7.65 -2.32
CA THR A 14 -14.20 -7.92 -0.88
C THR A 14 -13.79 -9.36 -0.56
N ARG A 15 -14.24 -10.35 -1.35
CA ARG A 15 -13.83 -11.74 -1.16
C ARG A 15 -12.34 -11.95 -1.44
N LEU A 16 -11.82 -11.43 -2.55
CA LEU A 16 -10.40 -11.50 -2.89
C LEU A 16 -9.52 -10.92 -1.77
N TYR A 17 -9.93 -9.80 -1.19
CA TYR A 17 -9.18 -9.12 -0.12
C TYR A 17 -9.24 -9.86 1.21
N ALA A 18 -10.38 -10.47 1.54
CA ALA A 18 -10.50 -11.35 2.70
C ALA A 18 -9.57 -12.57 2.57
N ASP A 19 -9.59 -13.23 1.40
CA ASP A 19 -8.73 -14.38 1.11
C ASP A 19 -7.24 -13.96 1.12
N ALA A 20 -6.89 -12.84 0.48
CA ALA A 20 -5.53 -12.32 0.44
C ALA A 20 -4.98 -12.01 1.83
N LYS A 21 -5.83 -11.49 2.75
CA LYS A 21 -5.46 -11.27 4.15
C LYS A 21 -5.17 -12.60 4.85
N GLN A 22 -6.01 -13.61 4.68
CA GLN A 22 -5.84 -14.93 5.31
C GLN A 22 -4.59 -15.65 4.81
N LEU A 23 -4.26 -15.51 3.53
CA LEU A 23 -3.08 -16.11 2.90
C LEU A 23 -1.78 -15.36 3.20
N ASP A 24 -1.84 -14.23 3.90
CA ASP A 24 -0.72 -13.29 4.02
C ASP A 24 -0.13 -12.99 2.63
N TRP A 25 -0.96 -12.47 1.73
CA TRP A 25 -0.68 -12.37 0.29
C TRP A 25 0.71 -11.83 -0.06
N ALA A 26 1.24 -10.86 0.69
CA ALA A 26 2.55 -10.29 0.44
C ALA A 26 3.72 -11.27 0.62
N SER A 27 3.46 -12.42 1.25
CA SER A 27 4.41 -13.47 1.57
C SER A 27 4.59 -14.53 0.50
N LEU A 28 3.60 -14.65 -0.38
CA LEU A 28 3.52 -15.78 -1.29
C LEU A 28 4.64 -15.70 -2.33
N THR A 29 5.14 -16.87 -2.69
CA THR A 29 6.04 -17.03 -3.83
C THR A 29 5.30 -16.75 -5.15
N PRO A 30 6.03 -16.48 -6.25
CA PRO A 30 5.40 -16.36 -7.56
C PRO A 30 4.59 -17.59 -8.00
N GLN A 31 5.01 -18.80 -7.59
CA GLN A 31 4.25 -20.02 -7.87
C GLN A 31 2.94 -20.07 -7.07
N GLU A 32 2.98 -19.76 -5.77
CA GLU A 32 1.78 -19.73 -4.92
C GLU A 32 0.78 -18.68 -5.38
N HIS A 33 1.25 -17.48 -5.74
CA HIS A 33 0.39 -16.47 -6.38
C HIS A 33 -0.28 -17.01 -7.64
N SER A 34 0.49 -17.65 -8.52
CA SER A 34 -0.04 -18.20 -9.78
C SER A 34 -1.08 -19.29 -9.56
N ALA A 35 -0.88 -20.15 -8.54
CA ALA A 35 -1.82 -21.18 -8.13
C ALA A 35 -3.08 -20.56 -7.50
N GLN A 36 -2.94 -19.55 -6.64
CA GLN A 36 -4.08 -18.90 -6.01
C GLN A 36 -4.95 -18.16 -7.04
N TYR A 37 -4.35 -17.52 -8.04
CA TYR A 37 -5.11 -16.93 -9.14
C TYR A 37 -5.91 -17.97 -9.92
N ALA A 38 -5.43 -19.21 -10.07
CA ALA A 38 -6.20 -20.27 -10.72
C ALA A 38 -7.40 -20.67 -9.84
N LYS A 39 -7.16 -20.87 -8.53
CA LYS A 39 -8.23 -21.18 -7.56
C LYS A 39 -9.34 -20.13 -7.58
N TRP A 40 -9.00 -18.85 -7.62
CA TRP A 40 -10.00 -17.76 -7.68
C TRP A 40 -10.79 -17.72 -8.99
N VAL A 41 -10.21 -18.14 -10.11
CA VAL A 41 -10.93 -18.25 -11.38
C VAL A 41 -11.92 -19.44 -11.35
N ASP A 42 -11.57 -20.50 -10.63
CA ASP A 42 -12.46 -21.67 -10.48
C ASP A 42 -13.50 -21.50 -9.37
N ASP A 43 -13.31 -20.55 -8.46
CA ASP A 43 -14.21 -20.29 -7.32
C ASP A 43 -15.58 -19.74 -7.81
N PRO A 44 -16.72 -20.37 -7.43
CA PRO A 44 -18.05 -19.91 -7.83
C PRO A 44 -18.39 -18.48 -7.40
N GLU A 45 -17.86 -18.01 -6.27
CA GLU A 45 -18.13 -16.69 -5.69
C GLU A 45 -17.20 -15.60 -6.25
N VAL A 46 -16.14 -15.99 -6.96
CA VAL A 46 -15.19 -15.09 -7.62
C VAL A 46 -15.29 -15.27 -9.13
N GLY A 47 -14.64 -16.29 -9.69
CA GLY A 47 -14.65 -16.55 -11.12
C GLY A 47 -16.03 -16.89 -11.67
N GLY A 48 -16.84 -17.64 -10.93
CA GLY A 48 -18.23 -17.94 -11.31
C GLY A 48 -19.06 -16.67 -11.57
N ARG A 49 -18.90 -15.65 -10.73
CA ARG A 49 -19.56 -14.34 -10.91
C ARG A 49 -18.97 -13.50 -12.03
N LEU A 50 -17.68 -13.66 -12.32
CA LEU A 50 -17.01 -12.95 -13.41
C LEU A 50 -17.33 -13.55 -14.79
N ARG A 51 -17.67 -14.85 -14.86
CA ARG A 51 -17.95 -15.57 -16.12
C ARG A 51 -19.13 -15.02 -16.94
N GLU A 52 -20.06 -14.31 -16.32
CA GLU A 52 -21.13 -13.60 -17.03
C GLU A 52 -20.61 -12.42 -17.86
N TYR A 53 -19.39 -11.92 -17.55
CA TYR A 53 -18.83 -10.69 -18.12
C TYR A 53 -17.48 -10.90 -18.81
N LEU A 54 -16.72 -11.92 -18.41
CA LEU A 54 -15.35 -12.19 -18.83
C LEU A 54 -15.14 -13.67 -19.11
N SER A 55 -14.23 -14.00 -20.05
CA SER A 55 -13.69 -15.36 -20.17
C SER A 55 -12.83 -15.69 -18.94
N ASP A 56 -12.55 -16.97 -18.68
CA ASP A 56 -11.67 -17.39 -17.57
C ASP A 56 -10.26 -16.76 -17.68
N GLY A 57 -9.74 -16.61 -18.90
CA GLY A 57 -8.48 -15.94 -19.18
C GLY A 57 -8.54 -14.45 -18.82
N ASP A 58 -9.60 -13.76 -19.25
CA ASP A 58 -9.80 -12.34 -18.95
C ASP A 58 -10.10 -12.11 -17.46
N ALA A 59 -10.80 -13.02 -16.79
CA ALA A 59 -11.05 -12.98 -15.36
C ALA A 59 -9.74 -13.08 -14.58
N ARG A 60 -8.83 -13.99 -14.97
CA ARG A 60 -7.49 -14.07 -14.37
C ARG A 60 -6.72 -12.76 -14.49
N VAL A 61 -6.71 -12.17 -15.69
CA VAL A 61 -6.04 -10.89 -15.95
C VAL A 61 -6.68 -9.78 -15.14
N TRP A 62 -8.01 -9.72 -15.12
CA TRP A 62 -8.76 -8.72 -14.37
C TRP A 62 -8.47 -8.80 -12.87
N ILE A 63 -8.49 -10.00 -12.26
CA ILE A 63 -8.16 -10.22 -10.85
C ILE A 63 -6.74 -9.74 -10.55
N LYS A 64 -5.75 -10.18 -11.34
CA LYS A 64 -4.33 -9.92 -11.14
C LYS A 64 -3.98 -8.45 -11.34
N ASP A 65 -4.27 -7.91 -12.52
CA ASP A 65 -3.81 -6.58 -12.96
C ASP A 65 -4.79 -5.46 -12.55
N GLY A 66 -5.97 -5.83 -12.06
CA GLY A 66 -6.95 -4.94 -11.43
C GLY A 66 -6.90 -5.01 -9.90
N PRO A 67 -7.86 -5.66 -9.20
CA PRO A 67 -7.97 -5.61 -7.74
C PRO A 67 -6.70 -5.99 -6.97
N MET A 68 -6.01 -7.06 -7.38
CA MET A 68 -4.84 -7.54 -6.63
C MET A 68 -3.60 -6.67 -6.82
N LYS A 69 -3.52 -5.91 -7.92
CA LYS A 69 -2.51 -4.85 -8.10
C LYS A 69 -2.73 -3.65 -7.18
N GLU A 70 -3.97 -3.45 -6.74
CA GLU A 70 -4.34 -2.41 -5.78
C GLU A 70 -4.21 -2.88 -4.33
N TRP A 71 -4.02 -4.18 -4.07
CA TRP A 71 -4.02 -4.76 -2.72
C TRP A 71 -3.16 -3.99 -1.71
N SER A 72 -1.87 -3.81 -2.02
CA SER A 72 -0.93 -3.17 -1.09
C SER A 72 -1.28 -1.71 -0.77
N ARG A 73 -1.91 -0.99 -1.70
CA ARG A 73 -2.31 0.41 -1.46
C ARG A 73 -3.66 0.49 -0.76
N SER A 74 -4.57 -0.44 -1.04
CA SER A 74 -5.84 -0.55 -0.32
C SER A 74 -5.61 -0.82 1.16
N LEU A 75 -4.64 -1.67 1.52
CA LEU A 75 -4.19 -1.85 2.91
C LEU A 75 -3.66 -0.56 3.57
N SER A 76 -3.19 0.40 2.77
CA SER A 76 -2.70 1.69 3.24
C SER A 76 -3.78 2.77 3.30
N GLY A 77 -5.06 2.42 3.08
CA GLY A 77 -6.15 3.38 3.03
C GLY A 77 -6.23 4.17 1.73
N VAL A 78 -5.49 3.78 0.68
CA VAL A 78 -5.38 4.57 -0.55
C VAL A 78 -5.82 3.77 -1.78
N GLY A 79 -6.67 4.38 -2.61
CA GLY A 79 -7.07 3.84 -3.90
C GLY A 79 -8.52 3.34 -3.92
N LYS A 80 -8.93 2.83 -5.09
CA LYS A 80 -10.34 2.52 -5.42
C LYS A 80 -11.00 1.56 -4.43
N TYR A 81 -10.23 0.61 -3.89
CA TYR A 81 -10.73 -0.47 -3.05
C TYR A 81 -10.35 -0.32 -1.57
N ALA A 82 -9.81 0.84 -1.15
CA ALA A 82 -9.42 1.08 0.24
C ALA A 82 -10.60 0.91 1.21
N GLY A 83 -11.78 1.43 0.87
CA GLY A 83 -12.99 1.28 1.68
C GLY A 83 -13.57 -0.14 1.74
N LEU A 84 -12.93 -1.13 1.09
CA LEU A 84 -13.27 -2.55 1.22
C LEU A 84 -12.35 -3.28 2.20
N VAL A 85 -11.37 -2.58 2.79
CA VAL A 85 -10.43 -3.11 3.78
C VAL A 85 -10.77 -2.50 5.14
N ASP A 86 -11.20 -3.33 6.07
CA ASP A 86 -11.52 -2.89 7.44
C ASP A 86 -10.33 -2.18 8.10
N GLY A 87 -10.58 -0.96 8.60
CA GLY A 87 -9.59 -0.14 9.31
C GLY A 87 -8.53 0.52 8.41
N ALA A 88 -8.61 0.37 7.09
CA ALA A 88 -7.62 0.97 6.19
C ALA A 88 -7.76 2.50 6.08
N GLU A 89 -8.96 3.05 6.18
CA GLU A 89 -9.25 4.48 6.07
C GLU A 89 -8.49 5.33 7.10
N ASP A 90 -8.25 4.78 8.30
CA ASP A 90 -7.52 5.44 9.37
C ASP A 90 -6.00 5.35 9.21
N VAL A 91 -5.48 4.55 8.27
CA VAL A 91 -4.03 4.30 8.17
C VAL A 91 -3.21 5.57 7.93
N PRO A 92 -3.56 6.46 6.96
CA PRO A 92 -2.81 7.70 6.77
C PRO A 92 -2.81 8.60 8.02
N VAL A 93 -3.97 8.71 8.70
CA VAL A 93 -4.13 9.48 9.94
C VAL A 93 -3.27 8.89 11.06
N ALA A 94 -3.33 7.57 11.23
CA ALA A 94 -2.58 6.85 12.24
C ALA A 94 -1.07 6.97 12.01
N LEU A 95 -0.62 6.92 10.75
CA LEU A 95 0.78 7.13 10.39
C LEU A 95 1.25 8.55 10.72
N VAL A 96 0.49 9.59 10.34
CA VAL A 96 0.83 10.98 10.69
C VAL A 96 0.97 11.14 12.20
N ARG A 97 0.00 10.65 12.98
CA ARG A 97 0.04 10.72 14.45
C ARG A 97 1.22 9.95 15.05
N LYS A 98 1.49 8.73 14.58
CA LYS A 98 2.59 7.88 15.09
C LYS A 98 3.98 8.43 14.72
N VAL A 99 4.12 9.06 13.55
CA VAL A 99 5.42 9.48 13.00
C VAL A 99 5.77 10.92 13.35
N LEU A 100 4.79 11.82 13.27
CA LEU A 100 4.99 13.26 13.40
C LEU A 100 4.47 13.80 14.74
N GLY A 101 3.42 13.18 15.30
CA GLY A 101 2.79 13.56 16.56
C GLY A 101 1.32 13.95 16.39
N SER A 102 0.61 14.12 17.50
CA SER A 102 -0.83 14.45 17.52
C SER A 102 -1.18 15.81 16.95
N ASP A 103 -0.23 16.75 16.97
CA ASP A 103 -0.44 18.14 16.55
C ASP A 103 -0.28 18.32 15.03
N TRP A 104 0.02 17.24 14.31
CA TRP A 104 0.16 17.24 12.86
C TRP A 104 -1.14 16.82 12.21
N GLU A 105 -1.56 17.60 11.22
CA GLU A 105 -2.75 17.36 10.41
C GLU A 105 -2.34 16.91 9.01
N LEU A 106 -3.02 15.92 8.46
CA LEU A 106 -2.79 15.47 7.09
C LEU A 106 -3.56 16.33 6.10
N ASP A 107 -2.97 16.61 4.94
CA ASP A 107 -3.68 17.20 3.82
C ASP A 107 -4.18 16.07 2.87
N PRO A 108 -5.48 15.72 2.87
CA PRO A 108 -5.99 14.59 2.10
C PRO A 108 -5.83 14.78 0.58
N ASP A 109 -5.78 16.01 0.10
CA ASP A 109 -5.66 16.33 -1.33
C ASP A 109 -4.25 16.08 -1.88
N THR A 110 -3.29 15.87 -0.97
CA THR A 110 -1.88 15.62 -1.30
C THR A 110 -1.51 14.15 -1.34
N ILE A 111 -2.44 13.23 -1.05
CA ILE A 111 -2.17 11.78 -1.12
C ILE A 111 -1.79 11.38 -2.55
N ARG A 112 -0.64 10.72 -2.70
CA ARG A 112 -0.14 10.13 -3.96
C ARG A 112 0.26 8.68 -3.70
N SER A 113 0.33 7.84 -4.74
CA SER A 113 0.53 6.38 -4.61
C SER A 113 1.83 5.81 -5.19
N LYS A 114 2.68 6.64 -5.82
CA LYS A 114 3.97 6.23 -6.41
C LYS A 114 5.10 7.23 -6.06
N PRO A 115 5.84 7.01 -4.96
CA PRO A 115 5.43 6.16 -3.84
C PRO A 115 4.25 6.77 -3.07
N LEU A 116 3.71 6.01 -2.12
CA LEU A 116 2.71 6.52 -1.18
C LEU A 116 3.29 7.68 -0.39
N ARG A 117 2.63 8.84 -0.48
CA ARG A 117 3.06 10.07 0.23
C ARG A 117 1.90 11.02 0.43
N LEU A 118 2.04 11.90 1.41
CA LEU A 118 1.16 13.04 1.68
C LEU A 118 1.96 14.18 2.29
N THR A 119 1.39 15.38 2.28
CA THR A 119 1.83 16.53 3.05
C THR A 119 1.10 16.54 4.40
N ALA A 120 1.85 16.77 5.47
CA ALA A 120 1.32 17.02 6.80
C ALA A 120 1.74 18.42 7.27
N ARG A 121 0.89 19.06 8.07
CA ARG A 121 1.08 20.42 8.57
C ARG A 121 0.98 20.52 10.08
N LYS A 122 1.75 21.43 10.68
CA LYS A 122 1.63 21.88 12.07
C LYS A 122 1.84 23.39 12.11
N GLY A 123 0.76 24.16 12.11
CA GLY A 123 0.84 25.62 11.97
C GLY A 123 1.46 26.01 10.62
N GLU A 124 2.59 26.72 10.65
CA GLU A 124 3.35 27.10 9.45
C GLU A 124 4.36 26.01 8.99
N GLU A 125 4.57 24.97 9.79
CA GLU A 125 5.46 23.87 9.42
C GLU A 125 4.76 22.90 8.46
N GLU A 126 5.46 22.52 7.39
CA GLU A 126 5.03 21.46 6.47
C GLU A 126 6.11 20.37 6.36
N THR A 127 5.67 19.12 6.20
CA THR A 127 6.56 18.00 5.88
C THR A 127 5.88 17.03 4.92
N VAL A 128 6.68 16.30 4.15
CA VAL A 128 6.20 15.19 3.33
C VAL A 128 6.44 13.88 4.08
N LEU A 129 5.36 13.15 4.36
CA LEU A 129 5.44 11.79 4.87
C LEU A 129 5.28 10.81 3.71
N THR A 130 6.23 9.90 3.54
CA THR A 130 6.15 8.80 2.56
C THR A 130 6.31 7.46 3.25
N TRP A 131 5.57 6.44 2.82
CA TRP A 131 5.58 5.15 3.50
C TRP A 131 5.45 3.94 2.58
N ALA A 132 6.05 2.83 3.00
CA ALA A 132 5.90 1.50 2.40
C ALA A 132 6.51 0.42 3.32
N GLN A 133 6.43 -0.84 2.90
CA GLN A 133 7.17 -1.94 3.54
C GLN A 133 8.68 -1.85 3.25
N ALA A 134 9.49 -2.57 4.03
CA ALA A 134 10.95 -2.60 3.93
C ALA A 134 11.49 -2.83 2.50
N ARG A 135 10.89 -3.75 1.75
CA ARG A 135 11.30 -4.08 0.37
C ARG A 135 11.25 -2.89 -0.60
N ASP A 136 10.41 -1.89 -0.29
CA ASP A 136 10.16 -0.72 -1.12
C ASP A 136 10.92 0.52 -0.63
N LEU A 137 11.79 0.40 0.40
CA LEU A 137 12.56 1.51 0.98
C LEU A 137 13.32 2.31 -0.09
N LYS A 138 13.93 1.63 -1.07
CA LYS A 138 14.66 2.29 -2.16
C LYS A 138 13.79 3.28 -2.94
N HIS A 139 12.50 3.00 -3.10
CA HIS A 139 11.56 3.86 -3.81
C HIS A 139 11.17 5.08 -2.97
N LEU A 140 11.09 4.93 -1.65
CA LEU A 140 10.85 6.04 -0.73
C LEU A 140 12.02 7.02 -0.71
N CYS A 141 13.24 6.50 -0.52
CA CYS A 141 14.45 7.31 -0.54
C CYS A 141 14.66 8.00 -1.89
N TRP A 142 14.45 7.28 -3.00
CA TRP A 142 14.57 7.85 -4.33
C TRP A 142 13.62 9.03 -4.57
N ALA A 143 12.36 8.91 -4.11
CA ALA A 143 11.38 9.98 -4.25
C ALA A 143 11.77 11.24 -3.47
N ALA A 144 12.23 11.08 -2.22
CA ALA A 144 12.68 12.20 -1.40
C ALA A 144 13.91 12.90 -2.00
N LEU A 145 14.90 12.13 -2.44
CA LEU A 145 16.11 12.67 -3.07
C LEU A 145 15.81 13.37 -4.39
N THR A 146 14.91 12.82 -5.20
CA THR A 146 14.49 13.43 -6.46
C THR A 146 13.77 14.75 -6.20
N ALA A 147 12.79 14.76 -5.28
CA ALA A 147 12.07 15.99 -4.94
C ALA A 147 13.02 17.08 -4.45
N SER A 148 13.98 16.73 -3.58
CA SER A 148 15.01 17.68 -3.12
C SER A 148 15.85 18.23 -4.27
N ALA A 149 16.31 17.35 -5.18
CA ALA A 149 17.09 17.75 -6.35
C ALA A 149 16.30 18.65 -7.33
N GLU A 150 14.97 18.52 -7.35
CA GLU A 150 14.05 19.34 -8.15
C GLU A 150 13.59 20.62 -7.44
N GLY A 151 14.12 20.93 -6.25
CA GLY A 151 13.87 22.18 -5.53
C GLY A 151 12.77 22.12 -4.46
N ASP A 152 12.28 20.94 -4.10
CA ASP A 152 11.43 20.78 -2.91
C ASP A 152 12.27 20.91 -1.63
N HIS A 153 12.12 22.04 -0.94
CA HIS A 153 12.86 22.33 0.29
C HIS A 153 12.17 21.79 1.56
N ARG A 154 10.99 21.17 1.45
CA ARG A 154 10.29 20.64 2.62
C ARG A 154 11.06 19.44 3.20
N PRO A 155 11.05 19.23 4.53
CA PRO A 155 11.55 18.00 5.11
C PRO A 155 10.76 16.78 4.63
N TRP A 156 11.45 15.70 4.28
CA TRP A 156 10.85 14.40 3.97
C TRP A 156 11.08 13.41 5.11
N VAL A 157 10.00 12.73 5.52
CA VAL A 157 10.03 11.65 6.52
C VAL A 157 9.72 10.32 5.83
N ILE A 158 10.71 9.42 5.85
CA ILE A 158 10.62 8.07 5.32
C ILE A 158 10.08 7.13 6.40
N CYS A 159 8.87 6.62 6.23
CA CYS A 159 8.25 5.68 7.16
C CYS A 159 8.26 4.26 6.59
N VAL A 160 8.99 3.36 7.23
CA VAL A 160 9.01 1.94 6.89
C VAL A 160 8.03 1.20 7.80
N ILE A 161 6.98 0.62 7.21
CA ILE A 161 5.94 -0.11 7.93
C ILE A 161 6.35 -1.58 8.10
N GLU A 162 6.19 -2.08 9.32
CA GLU A 162 6.27 -3.50 9.67
C GLU A 162 4.96 -3.97 10.33
N THR A 163 4.73 -5.28 10.36
CA THR A 163 3.60 -5.87 11.07
C THR A 163 4.10 -6.74 12.22
N PHE A 164 3.24 -7.01 13.22
CA PHE A 164 3.59 -7.94 14.31
C PHE A 164 3.97 -9.34 13.80
N THR A 165 3.37 -9.79 12.70
CA THR A 165 3.68 -11.08 12.07
C THR A 165 4.98 -11.08 11.27
N ARG A 166 5.46 -9.90 10.84
CA ARG A 166 6.67 -9.73 10.04
C ARG A 166 7.47 -8.51 10.52
N PRO A 167 8.06 -8.59 11.72
CA PRO A 167 8.91 -7.52 12.20
C PRO A 167 10.18 -7.43 11.34
N ILE A 168 10.68 -6.21 11.14
CA ILE A 168 11.94 -6.00 10.45
C ILE A 168 13.09 -6.36 11.41
N PRO A 169 14.00 -7.26 11.04
CA PRO A 169 15.14 -7.63 11.87
C PRO A 169 15.98 -6.41 12.29
N ALA A 170 16.53 -6.44 13.52
CA ALA A 170 17.26 -5.30 14.08
C ALA A 170 18.51 -4.90 13.26
N ASN A 171 19.20 -5.88 12.65
CA ASN A 171 20.33 -5.64 11.74
C ASN A 171 19.90 -4.91 10.46
N GLU A 172 18.72 -5.24 9.93
CA GLU A 172 18.13 -4.58 8.77
C GLU A 172 17.66 -3.15 9.11
N LYS A 173 17.00 -2.94 10.26
CA LYS A 173 16.66 -1.59 10.75
C LYS A 173 17.90 -0.70 10.87
N LYS A 174 19.00 -1.23 11.43
CA LYS A 174 20.28 -0.52 11.49
C LYS A 174 20.85 -0.20 10.11
N ALA A 175 20.70 -1.09 9.13
CA ALA A 175 21.11 -0.82 7.76
C ALA A 175 20.28 0.31 7.11
N HIS A 176 18.96 0.32 7.31
CA HIS A 176 18.08 1.37 6.83
C HIS A 176 18.48 2.74 7.39
N LEU A 177 18.73 2.82 8.70
CA LEU A 177 19.15 4.07 9.36
C LEU A 177 20.50 4.57 8.85
N ARG A 178 21.48 3.67 8.61
CA ARG A 178 22.77 4.06 8.00
C ARG A 178 22.60 4.64 6.60
N LEU A 179 21.75 4.03 5.77
CA LEU A 179 21.46 4.52 4.41
C LEU A 179 20.78 5.89 4.44
N ALA A 180 19.76 6.04 5.28
CA ALA A 180 19.04 7.29 5.45
C ALA A 180 19.98 8.41 5.93
N GLY A 181 20.80 8.15 6.95
CA GLY A 181 21.80 9.12 7.43
C GLY A 181 22.84 9.49 6.38
N ARG A 182 23.23 8.56 5.49
CA ARG A 182 24.15 8.87 4.38
C ARG A 182 23.55 9.82 3.35
N CYS A 183 22.22 9.84 3.25
CA CYS A 183 21.44 10.64 2.30
C CYS A 183 20.80 11.87 2.96
N ASP A 184 21.10 12.15 4.23
CA ASP A 184 20.45 13.19 5.04
C ASP A 184 18.91 13.08 5.07
N LEU A 185 18.40 11.85 5.13
CA LEU A 185 16.96 11.56 5.19
C LEU A 185 16.56 11.16 6.62
N ARG A 186 15.41 11.69 7.09
CA ARG A 186 14.77 11.22 8.32
C ARG A 186 14.03 9.92 8.04
N LEU A 187 14.42 8.82 8.70
CA LEU A 187 13.76 7.52 8.58
C LEU A 187 13.22 7.05 9.93
N VAL A 188 12.00 6.51 9.91
CA VAL A 188 11.34 5.88 11.05
C VAL A 188 10.79 4.51 10.67
N HIS A 189 10.79 3.58 11.61
CA HIS A 189 10.08 2.30 11.49
C HIS A 189 8.80 2.35 12.32
N VAL A 190 7.68 1.93 11.76
CA VAL A 190 6.38 1.93 12.43
C VAL A 190 5.75 0.54 12.35
N SER A 191 5.30 0.02 13.48
CA SER A 191 4.44 -1.15 13.51
C SER A 191 2.97 -0.75 13.41
N LEU A 192 2.27 -1.31 12.42
CA LEU A 192 0.81 -1.21 12.26
C LEU A 192 0.15 -2.56 12.53
#